data_AF-T1JI34-F1
#
_entry.id   AF-T1JI34-F1
#
_cell.length_a   1.000
_cell.length_b   1.000
_cell.length_c   1.000
_cell.angle_alpha   90.00
_cell.angle_beta   90.00
_cell.angle_gamma   90.00
#
_symmetry.space_group_name_H-M   'P 1'
#
loop_
_entity.id
_entity.type
_entity.pdbx_description
1 polymer ?
#
loop_
_entity_poly.entity_id
_entity_poly.type
_entity_poly.pdbx_seq_one_letter_code
_entity_poly.pdbx_strand_id
1 'polypeptide(L)'
;MSVYLLSVCTHRISRHFFREHATDVIETMKAVTLSILAAMVLIATVASAYNDVMLDDAENEIFLHRRDNGECDSKREVKDKCEKCAKETKSLMIYRMCCKNEEDGRAWCNAFLSTNH
;
A
#
# COMPACT_ATOMS: atom_id res chain seq x y z
N MET A 1 -8.16 21.55 73.25
CA MET A 1 -8.97 20.58 72.47
C MET A 1 -9.47 21.23 71.17
N SER A 2 -8.57 21.63 70.26
CA SER A 2 -8.95 22.42 69.07
C SER A 2 -8.13 22.10 67.81
N VAL A 3 -7.71 20.84 67.63
CA VAL A 3 -6.87 20.45 66.48
C VAL A 3 -7.43 19.23 65.71
N TYR A 4 -8.29 18.42 66.34
CA TYR A 4 -8.85 17.22 65.71
C TYR A 4 -10.02 17.48 64.75
N LEU A 5 -10.71 18.62 64.85
CA LEU A 5 -11.87 18.93 63.99
C LEU A 5 -11.48 19.48 62.61
N LEU A 6 -10.28 20.04 62.46
CA LEU A 6 -9.79 20.56 61.16
C LEU A 6 -9.26 19.45 60.23
N SER A 7 -8.76 18.35 60.80
CA SER A 7 -8.19 17.23 60.03
C SER A 7 -9.26 16.36 59.35
N VAL A 8 -10.45 16.26 59.93
CA VAL A 8 -11.56 15.46 59.35
C VAL A 8 -12.27 16.20 58.21
N CYS A 9 -12.30 17.54 58.22
CA CYS A 9 -12.98 18.32 57.19
C CYS A 9 -12.21 18.36 55.86
N THR A 10 -10.88 18.40 55.89
CA THR A 10 -10.05 18.45 54.66
C THR A 10 -10.00 17.10 53.94
N HIS A 11 -10.16 15.99 54.67
CA HIS A 11 -10.09 14.66 54.07
C HIS A 11 -11.37 14.26 53.30
N ARG A 12 -12.53 14.83 53.66
CA ARG A 12 -13.83 14.51 53.03
C ARG A 12 -14.08 15.29 51.74
N ILE A 13 -13.55 16.51 51.64
CA ILE A 13 -13.70 17.38 50.47
C ILE A 13 -12.83 16.88 49.30
N SER A 14 -11.61 16.40 49.56
CA SER A 14 -10.74 15.85 48.50
C SER A 14 -11.28 14.58 47.83
N ARG A 15 -12.09 13.76 48.52
CA ARG A 15 -12.67 12.55 47.91
C ARG A 15 -13.88 12.83 47.02
N HIS A 16 -14.60 13.94 47.24
CA HIS A 16 -15.74 14.32 46.40
C HIS A 16 -15.27 15.06 45.15
N PHE A 17 -14.31 15.98 45.28
CA PHE A 17 -13.77 16.75 44.16
C PHE A 17 -13.03 15.86 43.14
N PHE A 18 -12.31 14.83 43.61
CA PHE A 18 -11.63 13.87 42.73
C PHE A 18 -12.60 12.94 41.98
N ARG A 19 -13.82 12.75 42.50
CA ARG A 19 -14.83 11.87 41.91
C ARG A 19 -15.61 12.53 40.77
N GLU A 20 -15.77 13.85 40.81
CA GLU A 20 -16.44 14.63 39.75
C GLU A 20 -15.51 14.89 38.56
N HIS A 21 -14.21 15.13 38.78
CA HIS A 21 -13.25 15.26 37.67
C HIS A 21 -12.89 13.92 37.00
N ALA A 22 -13.02 12.79 37.70
CA ALA A 22 -12.73 11.48 37.11
C ALA A 22 -13.76 11.08 36.03
N THR A 23 -15.03 11.46 36.19
CA THR A 23 -16.07 11.15 35.20
C THR A 23 -15.88 11.93 33.90
N ASP A 24 -15.49 13.20 33.98
CA ASP A 24 -15.16 14.03 32.80
C ASP A 24 -13.90 13.54 32.08
N VAL A 25 -12.87 13.12 32.84
CA VAL A 25 -11.66 12.54 32.25
C VAL A 25 -11.95 11.18 31.58
N ILE A 26 -12.82 10.36 32.17
CA ILE A 26 -13.21 9.07 31.57
C ILE A 26 -14.03 9.29 30.28
N GLU A 27 -14.91 10.29 30.25
CA GLU A 27 -15.73 10.59 29.08
C GLU A 27 -14.90 11.20 27.94
N THR A 28 -13.95 12.08 28.26
CA THR A 28 -13.00 12.61 27.28
C THR A 28 -12.02 11.54 26.77
N MET A 29 -11.58 10.61 27.61
CA MET A 29 -10.75 9.46 27.19
C MET A 29 -11.50 8.52 26.23
N LYS A 30 -12.82 8.32 26.42
CA LYS A 30 -13.66 7.58 25.46
C LYS A 30 -13.79 8.30 24.12
N ALA A 31 -13.95 9.63 24.12
CA ALA A 31 -14.04 10.40 22.88
C ALA A 31 -12.72 10.37 22.09
N VAL A 32 -11.58 10.49 22.77
CA VAL A 32 -10.25 10.41 22.15
C VAL A 32 -10.00 9.01 21.56
N THR A 33 -10.32 7.95 22.31
CA THR A 33 -10.14 6.58 21.81
C THR A 33 -11.05 6.26 20.62
N LEU A 34 -12.32 6.69 20.64
CA LEU A 34 -13.22 6.54 19.48
C LEU A 34 -12.72 7.30 18.24
N SER A 35 -12.17 8.50 18.43
CA SER A 35 -11.61 9.30 17.33
C SER A 35 -10.38 8.64 16.71
N ILE A 36 -9.48 8.09 17.54
CA ILE A 36 -8.30 7.35 17.07
C ILE A 36 -8.71 6.08 16.32
N LEU A 37 -9.67 5.32 16.84
CA LEU A 37 -10.17 4.11 16.18
C LEU A 37 -10.82 4.44 14.83
N ALA A 38 -11.61 5.51 14.76
CA ALA A 38 -12.20 5.97 13.49
C ALA A 38 -11.12 6.36 12.48
N ALA A 39 -10.08 7.07 12.90
CA ALA A 39 -8.95 7.42 12.03
C ALA A 39 -8.20 6.16 11.53
N MET A 40 -7.97 5.18 12.41
CA MET A 40 -7.33 3.90 12.03
C MET A 40 -8.16 3.12 11.01
N VAL A 41 -9.48 3.09 11.15
CA VAL A 41 -10.40 2.45 10.19
C VAL A 41 -10.41 3.20 8.85
N LEU A 42 -10.40 4.53 8.87
CA LEU A 42 -10.29 5.34 7.64
C LEU A 42 -8.96 5.11 6.92
N ILE A 43 -7.84 5.06 7.65
CA ILE A 43 -6.53 4.77 7.05
C ILE A 43 -6.51 3.35 6.46
N ALA A 44 -7.07 2.35 7.16
CA ALA A 44 -7.12 0.97 6.67
C ALA A 44 -7.96 0.82 5.40
N THR A 45 -9.12 1.50 5.32
CA THR A 45 -10.00 1.47 4.14
C THR A 45 -9.38 2.20 2.94
N VAL A 46 -8.71 3.33 3.16
CA VAL A 46 -7.94 4.01 2.11
C VAL A 46 -6.76 3.16 1.65
N ALA A 47 -6.04 2.51 2.57
CA ALA A 47 -4.95 1.61 2.22
C ALA A 47 -5.43 0.41 1.40
N SER A 48 -6.58 -0.19 1.74
CA SER A 48 -7.17 -1.27 0.94
C SER A 48 -7.63 -0.80 -0.44
N ALA A 49 -8.21 0.41 -0.54
CA ALA A 49 -8.62 0.99 -1.82
C ALA A 49 -7.41 1.37 -2.69
N TYR A 50 -6.32 1.83 -2.08
CA TYR A 50 -5.08 2.16 -2.78
C TYR A 50 -4.38 0.91 -3.33
N ASN A 51 -4.44 -0.21 -2.59
CA ASN A 51 -3.86 -1.47 -3.04
C ASN A 51 -4.56 -2.06 -4.28
N ASP A 52 -5.83 -1.71 -4.53
CA ASP A 52 -6.59 -2.20 -5.70
C ASP A 52 -6.28 -1.38 -6.98
N VAL A 53 -5.93 -0.10 -6.84
CA VAL A 53 -5.75 0.84 -7.97
C VAL A 53 -4.31 0.89 -8.52
N MET A 54 -3.31 0.37 -7.79
CA MET A 54 -1.89 0.48 -8.18
C MET A 54 -1.28 -0.78 -8.83
N LEU A 55 -2.09 -1.79 -9.14
CA LEU A 55 -1.61 -3.07 -9.69
C LEU A 55 -1.66 -3.21 -11.22
N ASP A 56 -1.83 -2.10 -11.96
CA ASP A 56 -1.71 -2.14 -13.44
C ASP A 56 -0.40 -1.51 -13.96
N ASP A 57 0.21 -0.57 -13.23
CA ASP A 57 1.41 0.15 -13.72
C ASP A 57 2.71 -0.18 -12.97
N ALA A 58 2.64 -0.67 -11.71
CA ALA A 58 3.84 -0.95 -10.90
C ALA A 58 4.56 -2.27 -11.24
N GLU A 59 3.89 -3.20 -11.92
CA GLU A 59 4.54 -4.43 -12.42
C GLU A 59 5.43 -4.16 -13.66
N ASN A 60 5.26 -3.00 -14.31
CA ASN A 60 5.94 -2.68 -15.55
C ASN A 60 7.44 -2.32 -15.35
N GLU A 61 7.81 -1.73 -14.20
CA GLU A 61 9.21 -1.35 -13.95
C GLU A 61 10.03 -2.40 -13.19
N ILE A 62 9.38 -3.27 -12.42
CA ILE A 62 10.08 -4.28 -11.60
C ILE A 62 10.46 -5.52 -12.42
N PHE A 63 9.68 -5.86 -13.45
CA PHE A 63 9.92 -7.07 -14.26
C PHE A 63 11.03 -6.93 -15.32
N LEU A 64 11.37 -5.70 -15.72
CA LEU A 64 12.50 -5.43 -16.63
C LEU A 64 13.88 -5.59 -15.95
N HIS A 65 13.94 -5.70 -14.61
CA HIS A 65 15.20 -5.74 -13.87
C HIS A 65 15.65 -7.13 -13.37
N ARG A 66 14.82 -8.17 -13.48
CA ARG A 66 15.31 -9.54 -13.27
C ARG A 66 15.97 -10.03 -14.56
N ARG A 67 17.26 -9.69 -14.70
CA ARG A 67 18.20 -10.16 -15.76
C ARG A 67 17.90 -11.61 -16.13
N ASP A 68 17.23 -11.78 -17.26
CA ASP A 68 17.23 -13.03 -17.99
C ASP A 68 17.64 -12.67 -19.41
N ASN A 69 18.96 -12.58 -19.56
CA ASN A 69 19.68 -11.94 -20.65
C ASN A 69 19.57 -12.81 -21.92
N GLY A 70 18.51 -12.60 -22.70
CA GLY A 70 18.39 -13.10 -24.06
C GLY A 70 19.12 -12.22 -25.09
N GLU A 71 18.72 -12.30 -26.36
CA GLU A 71 19.31 -11.47 -27.43
C GLU A 71 18.98 -9.97 -27.30
N CYS A 72 18.02 -9.59 -26.46
CA CYS A 72 17.61 -8.20 -26.24
C CYS A 72 18.72 -7.31 -25.63
N ASP A 73 19.70 -7.89 -24.94
CA ASP A 73 20.82 -7.11 -24.38
C ASP A 73 21.89 -6.79 -25.42
N SER A 74 22.04 -7.67 -26.42
CA SER A 74 23.07 -7.54 -27.46
C SER A 74 22.56 -6.87 -28.73
N LYS A 75 21.25 -6.97 -29.01
CA LYS A 75 20.63 -6.46 -30.24
C LYS A 75 19.51 -5.49 -29.91
N ARG A 76 19.79 -4.19 -30.06
CA ARG A 76 18.81 -3.11 -29.87
C ARG A 76 17.55 -3.31 -30.74
N GLU A 77 17.71 -3.77 -31.97
CA GLU A 77 16.56 -4.02 -32.86
C GLU A 77 15.63 -5.11 -32.32
N VAL A 78 16.19 -6.16 -31.72
CA VAL A 78 15.39 -7.24 -31.11
C VAL A 78 14.68 -6.71 -29.87
N LYS A 79 15.39 -5.92 -29.05
CA LYS A 79 14.82 -5.27 -27.87
C LYS A 79 13.61 -4.39 -28.24
N ASP A 80 13.79 -3.47 -29.20
CA ASP A 80 12.74 -2.52 -29.59
C ASP A 80 11.48 -3.27 -30.11
N LYS A 81 11.67 -4.35 -30.87
CA LYS A 81 10.57 -5.22 -31.35
C LYS A 81 9.86 -5.95 -30.20
N CYS A 82 10.62 -6.58 -29.30
CA CYS A 82 10.05 -7.31 -28.18
C CYS A 82 9.35 -6.37 -27.19
N GLU A 83 9.89 -5.17 -26.93
CA GLU A 83 9.24 -4.14 -26.13
C GLU A 83 7.91 -3.69 -26.76
N LYS A 84 7.90 -3.41 -28.07
CA LYS A 84 6.68 -3.02 -28.77
C LYS A 84 5.63 -4.12 -28.70
N CYS A 85 6.01 -5.37 -29.00
CA CYS A 85 5.11 -6.51 -28.93
C CYS A 85 4.51 -6.71 -27.53
N ALA A 86 5.33 -6.60 -26.48
CA ALA A 86 4.88 -6.72 -25.09
C ALA A 86 3.92 -5.60 -24.68
N LYS A 87 4.13 -4.36 -25.15
CA LYS A 87 3.23 -3.23 -24.91
C LYS A 87 1.86 -3.43 -25.55
N GLU A 88 1.82 -3.85 -26.81
CA GLU A 88 0.56 -4.07 -27.54
C GLU A 88 -0.26 -5.23 -26.95
N THR A 89 0.43 -6.29 -26.53
CA THR A 89 -0.18 -7.49 -25.93
C THR A 89 -0.47 -7.34 -24.44
N LYS A 90 0.08 -6.27 -23.82
CA LYS A 90 0.06 -6.03 -22.37
C LYS A 90 0.56 -7.25 -21.58
N SER A 91 1.59 -7.94 -22.09
CA SER A 91 2.11 -9.16 -21.50
C SER A 91 3.64 -9.17 -21.39
N LEU A 92 4.14 -9.18 -20.16
CA LEU A 92 5.57 -9.30 -19.86
C LEU A 92 6.15 -10.69 -20.18
N MET A 93 5.29 -11.72 -20.19
CA MET A 93 5.70 -13.07 -20.59
C MET A 93 6.13 -13.09 -22.06
N ILE A 94 5.38 -12.39 -22.92
CA ILE A 94 5.71 -12.22 -24.34
C ILE A 94 7.08 -11.55 -24.51
N TYR A 95 7.40 -10.53 -23.70
CA TYR A 95 8.72 -9.90 -23.74
C TYR A 95 9.85 -10.91 -23.50
N ARG A 96 9.73 -11.74 -22.46
CA ARG A 96 10.74 -12.75 -22.10
C ARG A 96 10.87 -13.82 -23.18
N MET A 97 9.76 -14.35 -23.67
CA MET A 97 9.76 -15.36 -24.73
C MET A 97 10.35 -14.80 -26.03
N CYS A 98 10.03 -13.56 -26.39
CA CYS A 98 10.60 -12.87 -27.55
C CYS A 98 12.11 -12.65 -27.42
N CYS A 99 12.58 -12.23 -26.24
CA CYS A 99 14.01 -11.99 -25.99
C CYS A 99 14.84 -13.28 -25.99
N LYS A 100 14.29 -14.38 -25.48
CA LYS A 100 14.94 -15.70 -25.51
C LYS A 100 14.72 -16.48 -26.80
N ASN A 101 13.83 -16.00 -27.67
CA ASN A 101 13.26 -16.76 -28.78
C ASN A 101 12.73 -18.14 -28.32
N GLU A 102 12.13 -18.16 -27.15
CA GLU A 102 11.48 -19.34 -26.58
C GLU A 102 10.12 -19.53 -27.25
N GLU A 103 9.76 -20.77 -27.59
CA GLU A 103 8.50 -21.12 -28.27
C GLU A 103 8.24 -20.29 -29.54
N ASP A 104 9.30 -19.97 -30.30
CA ASP A 104 9.22 -19.07 -31.47
C ASP A 104 8.60 -17.70 -31.17
N GLY A 105 8.69 -17.23 -29.92
CA GLY A 105 8.07 -15.99 -29.45
C GLY A 105 8.46 -14.76 -30.27
N ARG A 106 9.66 -14.75 -30.87
CA ARG A 106 10.08 -13.67 -31.78
C ARG A 106 9.34 -13.71 -33.12
N ALA A 107 9.17 -14.90 -33.69
CA ALA A 107 8.40 -15.07 -34.93
C ALA A 107 6.93 -14.71 -34.72
N TRP A 108 6.36 -15.12 -33.58
CA TRP A 108 5.02 -14.74 -33.17
C TRP A 108 4.89 -13.21 -33.03
N CYS A 109 5.82 -12.55 -32.34
CA CYS A 109 5.81 -11.09 -32.20
C CYS A 109 5.90 -10.36 -33.55
N ASN A 110 6.71 -10.87 -34.48
CA ASN A 110 6.79 -10.29 -35.84
C ASN A 110 5.45 -10.42 -36.58
N ALA A 111 4.80 -11.58 -36.50
CA ALA A 111 3.50 -11.82 -37.14
C ALA A 111 2.37 -11.01 -36.50
N PHE A 112 2.37 -10.89 -35.18
CA PHE A 112 1.39 -10.10 -34.43
C PHE A 112 1.50 -8.62 -34.79
N LEU A 113 2.73 -8.07 -34.77
CA LEU A 113 2.97 -6.66 -35.11
C LEU A 113 2.72 -6.35 -36.59
N SER A 114 2.86 -7.32 -37.51
CA SER A 114 2.51 -7.11 -38.92
C SER A 114 1.01 -7.14 -39.19
N THR A 115 0.23 -7.80 -38.34
CA THR A 115 -1.23 -7.95 -38.51
C THR A 115 -2.01 -6.80 -37.85
N ASN A 116 -1.44 -6.19 -36.81
CA ASN A 116 -2.06 -5.11 -36.03
C ASN A 116 -1.50 -3.71 -36.34
N HIS A 117 -1.07 -3.46 -37.58
CA HIS A 117 -0.54 -2.18 -38.05
C HIS A 117 -1.29 -1.68 -39.29
#